data_AF-A0A524JD06-F1
#
_entry.id   AF-A0A524JD06-F1
#
_cell.length_a   1.000
_cell.length_b   1.000
_cell.length_c   1.000
_cell.angle_alpha   90.00
_cell.angle_beta   90.00
_cell.angle_gamma   90.00
#
_symmetry.space_group_name_H-M   'P 1'
#
loop_
_entity.id
_entity.type
_entity.pdbx_description
1 polymer ?
#
loop_
_entity_poly.entity_id
_entity_poly.type
_entity_poly.pdbx_seq_one_letter_code
_entity_poly.pdbx_strand_id
1 'polypeptide(L)'
;MIRRLVLIVIAIGIGLALLAPTANARVTILGDNGQKVDTIAKGKCRVSGKKGSKDFFLTAKSKAGKFALTAFIDSPVFTGFHDDYTIFYGGSDPQVFLHRNSDDEVFSNFKIPGTPAGAVGGGAIKFGKGGRKVGIGLSPASSKSFTEGYSFAGVIRCKYRKRK
;
A
#
# COMPACT_ATOMS: atom_id res chain seq x y z
N MET A 1 -6.89 22.29 -72.50
CA MET A 1 -6.96 23.24 -71.38
C MET A 1 -8.00 22.74 -70.38
N ILE A 2 -7.58 22.21 -69.22
CA ILE A 2 -8.36 22.17 -67.96
C ILE A 2 -7.34 22.00 -66.83
N ARG A 3 -7.15 23.08 -66.07
CA ARG A 3 -6.56 23.13 -64.74
C ARG A 3 -7.54 22.53 -63.73
N ARG A 4 -7.05 21.82 -62.71
CA ARG A 4 -7.48 21.84 -61.28
C ARG A 4 -6.79 20.66 -60.55
N LEU A 5 -5.73 20.85 -59.75
CA LEU A 5 -5.72 21.27 -58.33
C LEU A 5 -6.67 20.45 -57.44
N VAL A 6 -6.13 19.44 -56.73
CA VAL A 6 -6.70 18.86 -55.49
C VAL A 6 -5.51 18.34 -54.64
N LEU A 7 -4.99 19.17 -53.72
CA LEU A 7 -5.22 19.14 -52.25
C LEU A 7 -4.72 17.86 -51.55
N ILE A 8 -3.47 17.94 -51.08
CA ILE A 8 -2.86 17.02 -50.11
C ILE A 8 -3.35 17.43 -48.72
N VAL A 9 -4.19 16.61 -48.09
CA VAL A 9 -4.60 16.78 -46.68
C VAL A 9 -3.55 16.11 -45.80
N ILE A 10 -2.68 16.91 -45.18
CA ILE A 10 -1.77 16.45 -44.12
C ILE A 10 -2.58 16.46 -42.82
N ALA A 11 -3.07 15.29 -42.41
CA ALA A 11 -3.67 15.11 -41.10
C ALA A 11 -2.58 15.15 -40.02
N ILE A 12 -2.41 16.31 -39.39
CA ILE A 12 -1.58 16.48 -38.20
C ILE A 12 -2.33 15.81 -37.04
N GLY A 13 -2.03 14.54 -36.80
CA GLY A 13 -2.46 13.80 -35.61
C GLY A 13 -1.76 14.37 -34.38
N ILE A 14 -2.35 15.39 -33.76
CA ILE A 14 -1.98 15.82 -32.41
C ILE A 14 -2.50 14.74 -31.46
N GLY A 15 -1.66 13.73 -31.21
CA GLY A 15 -1.85 12.81 -30.11
C GLY A 15 -1.78 13.60 -28.81
N LEU A 16 -2.93 13.93 -28.23
CA LEU A 16 -3.02 14.34 -26.84
C LEU A 16 -2.55 13.16 -25.99
N ALA A 17 -1.26 13.14 -25.68
CA ALA A 17 -0.73 12.39 -24.57
C ALA A 17 -1.34 12.99 -23.30
N LEU A 18 -2.51 12.47 -22.89
CA LEU A 18 -3.04 12.65 -21.55
C LEU A 18 -1.98 12.10 -20.60
N LEU A 19 -1.12 12.99 -20.10
CA LEU A 19 -0.22 12.70 -19.00
C LEU A 19 -1.10 12.28 -17.83
N ALA A 20 -1.27 10.97 -17.65
CA ALA A 20 -1.98 10.42 -16.52
C ALA A 20 -1.39 11.08 -15.26
N PRO A 21 -2.20 11.73 -14.42
CA PRO A 21 -1.69 12.45 -13.27
C PRO A 21 -0.84 11.46 -12.47
N THR A 22 0.42 11.82 -12.27
CA THR A 22 1.37 10.98 -11.53
C THR A 22 0.85 10.92 -10.10
N ALA A 23 0.02 9.91 -9.82
CA ALA A 23 -0.53 9.68 -8.50
C ALA A 23 0.65 9.58 -7.54
N ASN A 24 0.80 10.64 -6.75
CA ASN A 24 1.89 10.78 -5.79
C ASN A 24 1.77 9.61 -4.81
N ALA A 25 2.71 8.67 -4.90
CA ALA A 25 2.77 7.47 -4.07
C ALA A 25 2.54 7.82 -2.59
N ARG A 26 1.31 7.56 -2.13
CA ARG A 26 0.87 7.71 -0.76
C ARG A 26 -0.14 6.60 -0.45
N VAL A 27 -0.12 6.10 0.78
CA VAL A 27 -1.25 5.40 1.40
C VAL A 27 -2.18 6.45 2.00
N THR A 28 -3.47 6.30 1.75
CA THR A 28 -4.52 7.14 2.35
C THR A 28 -5.19 6.35 3.45
N ILE A 29 -5.43 6.97 4.59
CA ILE A 29 -6.18 6.39 5.72
C ILE A 29 -7.55 7.06 5.74
N LEU A 30 -8.59 6.24 5.68
CA LEU A 30 -10.00 6.62 5.68
C LEU A 30 -10.63 6.15 6.99
N GLY A 31 -11.47 6.98 7.61
CA GLY A 31 -12.32 6.56 8.73
C GLY A 31 -13.56 5.83 8.24
N ASP A 32 -14.38 5.37 9.17
CA ASP A 32 -15.62 4.60 8.90
C ASP A 32 -16.62 5.33 7.99
N ASN A 33 -16.65 6.66 8.04
CA ASN A 33 -17.49 7.49 7.17
C ASN A 33 -16.89 7.74 5.77
N GLY A 34 -15.79 7.05 5.44
CA GLY A 34 -15.06 7.21 4.17
C GLY A 34 -14.24 8.50 4.06
N GLN A 35 -14.23 9.36 5.08
CA GLN A 35 -13.44 10.58 5.04
C GLN A 35 -11.96 10.29 5.26
N LYS A 36 -11.11 11.02 4.54
CA LYS A 36 -9.66 10.96 4.70
C LYS A 36 -9.24 11.55 6.05
N VAL A 37 -8.62 10.71 6.87
CA VAL A 37 -8.12 11.07 8.21
C VAL A 37 -6.64 11.46 8.15
N ASP A 38 -5.83 10.72 7.38
CA ASP A 38 -4.39 11.00 7.24
C ASP A 38 -3.81 10.33 5.98
N THR A 39 -2.51 10.50 5.74
CA THR A 39 -1.77 9.89 4.63
C THR A 39 -0.36 9.48 5.05
N ILE A 40 0.19 8.46 4.40
CA ILE A 40 1.56 7.98 4.59
C ILE A 40 2.26 7.94 3.24
N ALA A 41 3.35 8.69 3.06
CA ALA A 41 4.07 8.73 1.78
C ALA A 41 5.38 7.92 1.78
N LYS A 42 6.02 7.78 2.95
CA LYS A 42 7.36 7.20 3.08
C LYS A 42 7.44 6.33 4.32
N GLY A 43 8.22 5.26 4.25
CA GLY A 43 8.49 4.36 5.36
C GLY A 43 9.93 3.90 5.39
N LYS A 44 10.38 3.45 6.55
CA LYS A 44 11.66 2.75 6.73
C LYS A 44 11.42 1.28 6.40
N CYS A 45 12.22 0.74 5.50
CA CYS A 45 12.10 -0.65 5.09
C CYS A 45 13.40 -1.40 5.39
N ARG A 46 13.27 -2.66 5.77
CA ARG A 46 14.38 -3.56 6.06
C ARG A 46 14.10 -4.91 5.42
N VAL A 47 15.15 -5.51 4.86
CA VAL A 47 15.17 -6.95 4.60
C VAL A 47 16.28 -7.53 5.45
N SER A 48 15.95 -8.54 6.25
CA SER A 48 16.88 -9.26 7.11
C SER A 48 16.89 -10.74 6.79
N GLY A 49 17.84 -11.48 7.35
CA GLY A 49 17.96 -12.93 7.14
C GLY A 49 19.03 -13.33 6.12
N LYS A 50 19.17 -14.63 5.92
CA LYS A 50 20.17 -15.26 5.03
C LYS A 50 19.57 -15.53 3.64
N LYS A 51 20.40 -15.94 2.67
CA LYS A 51 19.90 -16.36 1.35
C LYS A 51 18.95 -17.56 1.53
N GLY A 52 17.71 -17.45 1.07
CA GLY A 52 16.68 -18.49 1.21
C GLY A 52 15.80 -18.38 2.47
N SER A 53 16.10 -17.47 3.39
CA SER A 53 15.27 -17.21 4.58
C SER A 53 15.42 -15.73 4.91
N LYS A 54 14.57 -14.92 4.28
CA LYS A 54 14.56 -13.47 4.44
C LYS A 54 13.21 -13.03 4.93
N ASP A 55 13.22 -11.96 5.71
CA ASP A 55 12.02 -11.29 6.18
C ASP A 55 12.00 -9.87 5.60
N PHE A 56 10.81 -9.35 5.36
CA PHE A 56 10.59 -7.96 5.02
C PHE A 56 9.89 -7.24 6.17
N PHE A 57 10.36 -6.04 6.48
CA PHE A 57 9.74 -5.14 7.46
C PHE A 57 9.58 -3.74 6.88
N LEU A 58 8.42 -3.13 7.14
CA LEU A 58 8.09 -1.74 6.85
C LEU A 58 7.55 -1.10 8.12
N THR A 59 8.09 0.06 8.49
CA THR A 59 7.49 0.97 9.47
C THR A 59 7.36 2.36 8.86
N ALA A 60 6.19 2.98 9.01
CA ALA A 60 5.90 4.29 8.45
C ALA A 60 5.07 5.12 9.41
N LYS A 61 5.28 6.44 9.41
CA LYS A 61 4.46 7.38 10.19
C LYS A 61 3.60 8.19 9.24
N SER A 62 2.38 8.49 9.66
CA SER A 62 1.47 9.34 8.91
C SER A 62 1.92 10.80 8.93
N LYS A 63 1.43 11.59 7.97
CA LYS A 63 1.83 12.99 7.78
C LYS A 63 1.42 13.85 8.97
N ALA A 64 0.21 13.68 9.48
CA ALA A 64 -0.25 14.41 10.67
C ALA A 64 0.20 13.75 11.98
N GLY A 65 0.98 12.68 11.93
CA GLY A 65 1.48 11.98 13.12
C GLY A 65 0.40 11.30 13.95
N LYS A 66 -0.80 11.11 13.40
CA LYS A 66 -1.91 10.41 14.09
C LYS A 66 -1.72 8.90 14.11
N PHE A 67 -1.04 8.36 13.09
CA PHE A 67 -0.89 6.93 12.92
C PHE A 67 0.55 6.51 12.63
N ALA A 68 0.87 5.26 12.96
CA ALA A 68 1.98 4.52 12.42
C ALA A 68 1.47 3.25 11.70
N LEU A 69 2.07 2.91 10.57
CA LEU A 69 1.77 1.67 9.85
C LEU A 69 2.98 0.75 9.94
N THR A 70 2.72 -0.49 10.31
CA THR A 70 3.70 -1.58 10.30
C THR A 70 3.24 -2.64 9.32
N ALA A 71 4.14 -3.12 8.47
CA ALA A 71 3.88 -4.29 7.65
C ALA A 71 5.08 -5.22 7.69
N PHE A 72 4.83 -6.52 7.76
CA PHE A 72 5.90 -7.51 7.71
C PHE A 72 5.48 -8.78 6.98
N ILE A 73 6.49 -9.46 6.44
CA ILE A 73 6.37 -10.73 5.74
C ILE A 73 7.56 -11.57 6.19
N ASP A 74 7.32 -12.59 6.98
CA ASP A 74 8.39 -13.41 7.53
C ASP A 74 8.81 -14.52 6.56
N SER A 75 9.98 -15.09 6.81
CA SER A 75 10.43 -16.32 6.18
C SER A 75 9.55 -17.51 6.63
N PRO A 76 9.23 -18.48 5.75
CA PRO A 76 9.67 -18.59 4.36
C PRO A 76 8.77 -17.87 3.36
N VAL A 77 7.74 -17.14 3.81
CA VAL A 77 6.74 -16.51 2.95
C VAL A 77 7.38 -15.45 2.06
N PHE A 78 8.28 -14.62 2.59
CA PHE A 78 8.96 -13.60 1.78
C PHE A 78 10.04 -14.19 0.87
N THR A 79 9.69 -14.34 -0.41
CA THR A 79 10.54 -14.89 -1.48
C THR A 79 11.29 -13.82 -2.28
N GLY A 80 10.87 -12.56 -2.19
CA GLY A 80 11.54 -11.42 -2.81
C GLY A 80 10.61 -10.30 -3.28
N PHE A 81 11.16 -9.32 -3.99
CA PHE A 81 10.38 -8.15 -4.45
C PHE A 81 9.65 -8.36 -5.78
N HIS A 82 9.62 -9.58 -6.32
CA HIS A 82 8.95 -9.91 -7.58
C HIS A 82 7.57 -10.52 -7.36
N ASP A 83 7.27 -10.94 -6.13
CA ASP A 83 6.02 -11.61 -5.80
C ASP A 83 4.96 -10.64 -5.26
N ASP A 84 3.72 -11.07 -5.41
CA ASP A 84 2.55 -10.45 -4.81
C ASP A 84 2.14 -11.27 -3.58
N TYR A 85 2.03 -10.59 -2.44
CA TYR A 85 1.75 -11.25 -1.16
C TYR A 85 0.32 -10.97 -0.74
N THR A 86 -0.53 -11.97 -0.86
CA THR A 86 -1.94 -11.87 -0.45
C THR A 86 -2.04 -11.90 1.06
N ILE A 87 -2.60 -10.86 1.66
CA ILE A 87 -2.94 -10.84 3.08
C ILE A 87 -4.24 -11.63 3.24
N PHE A 88 -4.12 -12.87 3.71
CA PHE A 88 -5.28 -13.70 4.01
C PHE A 88 -5.92 -13.29 5.33
N TYR A 89 -7.22 -13.61 5.45
CA TYR A 89 -7.93 -13.48 6.72
C TYR A 89 -7.35 -14.46 7.76
N GLY A 90 -7.18 -14.00 9.00
CA GLY A 90 -7.12 -14.91 10.15
C GLY A 90 -5.75 -15.27 10.72
N GLY A 91 -4.70 -14.48 10.48
CA GLY A 91 -3.45 -14.60 11.25
C GLY A 91 -2.24 -15.11 10.49
N SER A 92 -2.38 -15.48 9.22
CA SER A 92 -1.25 -15.90 8.39
C SER A 92 -0.53 -14.69 7.79
N ASP A 93 0.80 -14.78 7.71
CA ASP A 93 1.62 -13.81 6.96
C ASP A 93 1.18 -13.72 5.50
N PRO A 94 1.30 -12.54 4.86
CA PRO A 94 1.81 -11.24 5.35
C PRO A 94 0.88 -10.49 6.33
N GLN A 95 1.45 -9.58 7.12
CA GLN A 95 0.71 -8.82 8.15
C GLN A 95 0.80 -7.31 7.95
N VAL A 96 -0.30 -6.59 8.25
CA VAL A 96 -0.33 -5.13 8.27
C VAL A 96 -1.11 -4.63 9.48
N PHE A 97 -0.54 -3.64 10.17
CA PHE A 97 -1.10 -3.01 11.35
C PHE A 97 -1.10 -1.50 11.18
N LEU A 98 -2.17 -0.88 11.65
CA LEU A 98 -2.26 0.56 11.81
C LEU A 98 -2.36 0.86 13.31
N HIS A 99 -1.39 1.59 13.84
CA HIS A 99 -1.34 2.01 15.23
C HIS A 99 -1.79 3.45 15.32
N ARG A 100 -2.70 3.77 16.23
CA ARG A 100 -3.06 5.14 16.56
C ARG A 100 -2.14 5.65 17.67
N ASN A 101 -1.48 6.78 17.44
CA ASN A 101 -0.43 7.27 18.34
C ASN A 101 -0.96 7.94 19.62
N SER A 102 -2.25 8.26 19.71
CA SER A 102 -2.82 8.95 20.88
C SER A 102 -3.05 8.03 22.08
N ASP A 103 -3.30 6.76 21.82
CA ASP A 103 -3.74 5.76 22.81
C ASP A 103 -3.15 4.37 22.56
N ASP A 104 -2.19 4.26 21.62
CA ASP A 104 -1.56 3.01 21.21
C ASP A 104 -2.55 1.92 20.72
N GLU A 105 -3.78 2.30 20.36
CA GLU A 105 -4.77 1.36 19.84
C GLU A 105 -4.29 0.76 18.51
N VAL A 106 -4.43 -0.55 18.38
CA VAL A 106 -3.98 -1.31 17.22
C VAL A 106 -5.18 -1.71 16.37
N PHE A 107 -5.21 -1.19 15.16
CA PHE A 107 -6.17 -1.55 14.13
C PHE A 107 -5.55 -2.57 13.21
N SER A 108 -6.25 -3.67 13.00
CA SER A 108 -5.77 -4.72 12.12
C SER A 108 -6.90 -5.43 11.41
N ASN A 109 -6.55 -6.10 10.33
CA ASN A 109 -7.41 -7.02 9.61
C ASN A 109 -7.37 -8.44 10.21
N PHE A 110 -6.64 -8.65 11.32
CA PHE A 110 -6.58 -9.92 12.04
C PHE A 110 -7.83 -10.25 12.85
N LYS A 111 -8.10 -11.56 12.96
CA LYS A 111 -9.09 -12.11 13.89
C LYS A 111 -8.48 -12.17 15.29
N ILE A 112 -8.89 -11.27 16.18
CA ILE A 112 -8.67 -11.43 17.63
C ILE A 112 -9.79 -12.33 18.18
N PRO A 113 -9.57 -13.20 19.19
CA PRO A 113 -10.67 -13.95 19.81
C PRO A 113 -11.87 -13.04 20.16
N GLY A 114 -13.08 -13.42 19.72
CA GLY A 114 -14.29 -12.60 19.83
C GLY A 114 -14.64 -11.76 18.59
N THR A 115 -13.81 -11.77 17.53
CA THR A 115 -14.12 -11.10 16.26
C THR A 115 -15.42 -11.64 15.63
N PRO A 116 -16.42 -10.78 15.33
CA PRO A 116 -17.63 -11.20 14.63
C PRO A 116 -17.30 -11.83 13.25
N ALA A 117 -18.06 -12.85 12.86
CA ALA A 117 -17.91 -13.46 11.55
C ALA A 117 -18.14 -12.40 10.45
N GLY A 118 -17.20 -12.28 9.50
CA GLY A 118 -17.28 -11.31 8.39
C GLY A 118 -16.72 -9.91 8.67
N ALA A 119 -16.30 -9.58 9.90
CA ALA A 119 -15.83 -8.24 10.29
C ALA A 119 -14.39 -7.89 9.86
N VAL A 120 -13.84 -8.59 8.88
CA VAL A 120 -12.41 -8.77 8.66
C VAL A 120 -12.14 -8.92 7.17
N GLY A 121 -11.23 -8.11 6.65
CA GLY A 121 -10.92 -8.08 5.22
C GLY A 121 -9.54 -8.63 4.89
N GLY A 122 -9.40 -9.09 3.66
CA GLY A 122 -8.10 -9.38 3.07
C GLY A 122 -7.39 -8.12 2.59
N GLY A 123 -6.21 -8.32 2.01
CA GLY A 123 -5.47 -7.26 1.35
C GLY A 123 -4.33 -7.84 0.52
N ALA A 124 -3.43 -6.99 0.05
CA ALA A 124 -2.22 -7.46 -0.62
C ALA A 124 -1.06 -6.49 -0.38
N ILE A 125 0.15 -7.04 -0.27
CA ILE A 125 1.39 -6.29 -0.34
C ILE A 125 2.03 -6.59 -1.69
N LYS A 126 2.30 -5.54 -2.48
CA LYS A 126 3.01 -5.65 -3.76
C LYS A 126 4.25 -4.78 -3.77
N PHE A 127 5.30 -5.24 -4.43
CA PHE A 127 6.54 -4.48 -4.52
C PHE A 127 6.74 -3.89 -5.90
N GLY A 128 7.18 -2.64 -5.95
CA GLY A 128 7.53 -1.94 -7.17
C GLY A 128 8.96 -1.42 -7.13
N LYS A 129 9.60 -1.35 -8.30
CA LYS A 129 10.96 -0.79 -8.46
C LYS A 129 11.99 -1.47 -7.53
N GLY A 130 11.98 -2.81 -7.48
CA GLY A 130 12.90 -3.59 -6.65
C GLY A 130 12.77 -3.29 -5.16
N GLY A 131 11.53 -3.19 -4.66
CA GLY A 131 11.23 -2.90 -3.24
C GLY A 131 11.23 -1.42 -2.87
N ARG A 132 11.61 -0.49 -3.76
CA ARG A 132 11.59 0.95 -3.46
C ARG A 132 10.17 1.52 -3.30
N LYS A 133 9.16 0.82 -3.79
CA LYS A 133 7.74 1.11 -3.58
C LYS A 133 7.06 -0.13 -2.99
N VAL A 134 6.20 0.09 -2.01
CA VAL A 134 5.35 -0.95 -1.42
C VAL A 134 3.91 -0.52 -1.63
N GLY A 135 3.20 -1.24 -2.48
CA GLY A 135 1.76 -1.13 -2.62
C GLY A 135 1.08 -1.90 -1.49
N ILE A 136 0.12 -1.27 -0.85
CA ILE A 136 -0.81 -1.88 0.10
C ILE A 136 -2.18 -1.79 -0.56
N GLY A 137 -2.77 -2.95 -0.85
CA GLY A 137 -4.15 -3.06 -1.34
C GLY A 137 -5.15 -2.49 -0.33
N LEU A 138 -6.42 -2.39 -0.72
CA LEU A 138 -7.45 -1.97 0.23
C LEU A 138 -7.49 -2.93 1.41
N SER A 139 -7.23 -2.41 2.60
CA SER A 139 -7.21 -3.17 3.84
C SER A 139 -8.10 -2.45 4.86
N PRO A 140 -9.26 -3.03 5.20
CA PRO A 140 -10.02 -2.60 6.36
C PRO A 140 -9.31 -3.09 7.63
N ALA A 141 -9.32 -2.28 8.67
CA ALA A 141 -8.68 -2.58 9.94
C ALA A 141 -9.56 -2.07 11.08
N SER A 142 -9.89 -2.96 12.01
CA SER A 142 -10.80 -2.68 13.11
C SER A 142 -10.04 -2.62 14.43
N SER A 143 -10.53 -1.83 15.38
CA SER A 143 -10.07 -1.85 16.76
C SER A 143 -10.31 -3.22 17.39
N LYS A 144 -9.64 -3.51 18.51
CA LYS A 144 -9.84 -4.78 19.23
C LYS A 144 -11.28 -4.97 19.72
N SER A 145 -11.97 -3.87 20.03
CA SER A 145 -13.36 -3.82 20.48
C SER A 145 -14.39 -3.84 19.35
N PHE A 146 -13.98 -3.71 18.08
CA PHE A 146 -14.87 -3.56 16.92
C PHE A 146 -15.79 -2.32 16.97
N THR A 147 -15.43 -1.31 17.76
CA THR A 147 -16.20 -0.06 17.88
C THR A 147 -15.73 1.03 16.92
N GLU A 148 -14.53 0.88 16.37
CA GLU A 148 -13.92 1.82 15.44
C GLU A 148 -13.22 1.07 14.32
N GLY A 149 -13.25 1.64 13.11
CA GLY A 149 -12.56 1.11 11.95
C GLY A 149 -11.85 2.18 11.14
N TYR A 150 -10.82 1.71 10.44
CA TYR A 150 -10.15 2.47 9.39
C TYR A 150 -10.00 1.60 8.16
N SER A 151 -9.95 2.23 6.99
CA SER A 151 -9.52 1.59 5.76
C SER A 151 -8.30 2.30 5.23
N PHE A 152 -7.33 1.56 4.69
CA PHE A 152 -6.17 2.16 4.07
C PHE A 152 -5.77 1.44 2.78
N ALA A 153 -5.26 2.22 1.83
CA ALA A 153 -4.77 1.71 0.55
C ALA A 153 -3.79 2.70 -0.08
N GLY A 154 -2.87 2.20 -0.89
CA GLY A 154 -2.02 3.03 -1.75
C GLY A 154 -0.58 2.56 -1.78
N VAL A 155 0.36 3.50 -1.97
CA VAL A 155 1.78 3.17 -2.18
C VAL A 155 2.70 3.94 -1.25
N ILE A 156 3.57 3.24 -0.53
CA ILE A 156 4.60 3.82 0.32
C ILE A 156 5.95 3.76 -0.39
N ARG A 157 6.72 4.84 -0.33
CA ARG A 157 8.13 4.83 -0.76
C ARG A 157 9.01 4.27 0.36
N CYS A 158 9.77 3.22 0.05
CA CYS A 158 10.69 2.59 1.00
C CYS A 158 12.03 3.31 1.07
N LYS A 159 12.47 3.61 2.29
CA LYS A 159 13.83 4.03 2.61
C LYS A 159 14.56 2.88 3.30
N TYR A 160 15.49 2.25 2.60
CA TYR A 160 16.38 1.24 3.17
C TYR A 160 17.61 1.89 3.80
N ARG A 161 18.13 1.29 4.87
CA ARG A 161 19.44 1.68 5.43
C ARG A 161 20.51 1.29 4.41
N LYS A 162 21.43 2.20 4.10
CA LYS A 162 22.61 1.87 3.27
C LYS A 162 23.42 0.79 4.00
N ARG A 163 23.82 -0.27 3.29
CA ARG A 163 24.85 -1.18 3.80
C ARG A 163 26.14 -0.37 3.93
N LYS A 164 26.76 -0.41 5.11
CA LYS A 164 28.12 0.08 5.31
C LYS A 164 29.09 -0.97 4.81
#